data_AF-A0A5J4UB74-F1
#
_entry.id   AF-A0A5J4UB74-F1
#
_cell.length_a   1.000
_cell.length_b   1.000
_cell.length_c   1.000
_cell.angle_alpha   90.00
_cell.angle_beta   90.00
_cell.angle_gamma   90.00
#
_symmetry.space_group_name_H-M   'P 1'
#
loop_
_entity.id
_entity.type
_entity.pdbx_description
1 polymer ?
#
loop_
_entity_poly.entity_id
_entity_poly.type
_entity_poly.pdbx_seq_one_letter_code
_entity_poly.pdbx_strand_id
1 'polypeptide(L)'
;MLTFSNDIKIKLLLLELNPYPALLRLLDHPDEFVVRRAISSIYNLLLADTNSTPSNTQHPHFEVMQTLNGIQKIYKLFCNERSNKFNKDRSALCLGRLFRLKELPSEMKTITVDHLKSLLSDQDSQIREASYQILQDIVQNECNLKVWMLSI
;
A
#
# COMPACT_ATOMS: atom_id res chain seq x y z
N MET A 1 -7.26 -9.26 14.85
CA MET A 1 -6.87 -10.31 13.90
C MET A 1 -7.84 -10.17 12.74
N LEU A 2 -7.45 -9.51 11.65
CA LEU A 2 -8.24 -9.56 10.41
C LEU A 2 -7.55 -10.60 9.53
N THR A 3 -7.68 -11.85 9.97
CA THR A 3 -7.41 -13.03 9.15
C THR A 3 -8.33 -12.96 7.93
N PHE A 4 -7.84 -13.39 6.78
CA PHE A 4 -8.68 -13.67 5.61
C PHE A 4 -9.77 -14.66 6.05
N SER A 5 -10.92 -14.13 6.46
CA SER A 5 -12.09 -14.97 6.69
C SER A 5 -12.69 -15.23 5.32
N ASN A 6 -12.78 -16.50 4.93
CA ASN A 6 -13.56 -16.92 3.76
C ASN A 6 -15.07 -16.76 4.00
N ASP A 7 -15.49 -16.28 5.17
CA ASP A 7 -16.87 -15.98 5.47
C ASP A 7 -17.33 -14.71 4.74
N ILE A 8 -18.20 -14.92 3.75
CA ILE A 8 -18.86 -13.87 2.96
C ILE A 8 -19.56 -12.86 3.88
N LYS A 9 -20.11 -13.28 5.03
CA LYS A 9 -20.79 -12.37 5.96
C LYS A 9 -19.82 -11.41 6.64
N ILE A 10 -18.63 -11.87 7.00
CA ILE A 10 -17.60 -11.00 7.60
C ILE A 10 -17.07 -10.01 6.56
N LYS A 11 -16.90 -10.45 5.30
CA LYS A 11 -16.54 -9.55 4.19
C LYS A 11 -17.62 -8.48 3.96
N LEU A 12 -18.90 -8.86 3.96
CA LEU A 12 -20.02 -7.93 3.80
C LEU A 12 -20.13 -6.94 4.98
N LEU A 13 -19.97 -7.41 6.22
CA LEU A 13 -19.97 -6.52 7.40
C LEU A 13 -18.83 -5.50 7.37
N LEU A 14 -17.64 -5.92 6.93
CA LEU A 14 -16.48 -5.03 6.79
C LEU A 14 -16.69 -3.97 5.70
N LEU A 15 -17.42 -4.29 4.64
CA LEU A 15 -17.78 -3.34 3.59
C LEU A 15 -18.82 -2.31 4.08
N GLU A 16 -19.82 -2.74 4.87
CA GLU A 16 -20.84 -1.85 5.46
C GLU A 16 -20.26 -0.89 6.51
N LEU A 17 -19.19 -1.29 7.20
CA LEU A 17 -18.59 -0.52 8.29
C LEU A 17 -17.82 0.71 7.84
N ASN A 18 -17.54 0.88 6.53
CA ASN A 18 -16.55 1.84 6.01
C ASN A 18 -15.26 1.77 6.85
N PRO A 19 -14.39 0.77 6.62
CA PRO A 19 -13.33 0.43 7.57
C PRO A 19 -12.20 1.47 7.61
N TYR A 20 -12.08 2.29 6.57
CA TYR A 20 -10.96 3.20 6.41
C TYR A 20 -10.86 4.29 7.49
N PRO A 21 -11.90 5.06 7.85
CA PRO A 21 -11.81 6.05 8.93
C PRO A 21 -11.28 5.47 10.24
N ALA A 22 -11.78 4.30 10.66
CA ALA A 22 -11.34 3.67 11.90
C ALA A 22 -9.89 3.19 11.81
N LEU A 23 -9.51 2.50 10.72
CA LEU A 23 -8.15 2.01 10.51
C LEU A 23 -7.14 3.16 10.39
N LEU A 24 -7.49 4.22 9.70
CA LEU A 24 -6.65 5.42 9.53
C LEU A 24 -6.42 6.17 10.84
N ARG A 25 -7.39 6.16 11.77
CA ARG A 25 -7.21 6.69 13.13
C ARG A 25 -6.21 5.86 13.93
N LEU A 26 -6.20 4.54 13.74
CA LEU A 26 -5.30 3.63 14.47
C LEU A 26 -3.83 3.73 14.02
N LEU A 27 -3.53 4.38 12.89
CA LEU A 27 -2.15 4.61 12.46
C LEU A 27 -1.38 5.58 13.36
N ASP A 28 -2.08 6.44 14.11
CA ASP A 28 -1.49 7.38 15.07
C ASP A 28 -1.48 6.81 16.52
N HIS A 29 -1.78 5.52 16.71
CA HIS A 29 -1.85 4.90 18.04
C HIS A 29 -0.45 4.69 18.65
N PRO A 30 -0.26 4.89 19.97
CA PRO A 30 1.06 4.73 20.61
C PRO A 30 1.57 3.28 20.64
N ASP A 31 0.65 2.31 20.67
CA ASP A 31 0.98 0.88 20.60
C ASP A 31 1.27 0.46 19.15
N GLU A 32 2.53 0.09 18.91
CA GLU A 32 3.05 -0.40 17.63
C GLU A 32 2.30 -1.64 17.12
N PHE A 33 1.81 -2.53 17.99
CA PHE A 33 1.02 -3.69 17.58
C PHE A 33 -0.34 -3.29 17.00
N VAL A 34 -0.94 -2.22 17.53
CA VAL A 34 -2.19 -1.67 17.02
C VAL A 34 -1.96 -1.04 15.65
N VAL A 35 -0.91 -0.22 15.51
CA VAL A 35 -0.50 0.38 14.23
C VAL A 35 -0.24 -0.71 13.18
N ARG A 36 0.53 -1.73 13.56
CA ARG A 36 0.86 -2.88 12.71
C ARG A 36 -0.38 -3.60 12.19
N ARG A 37 -1.36 -3.84 13.07
CA ARG A 37 -2.64 -4.44 12.70
C ARG A 37 -3.43 -3.54 11.77
N ALA A 38 -3.46 -2.24 12.02
CA ALA A 38 -4.18 -1.28 11.19
C ALA A 38 -3.60 -1.21 9.77
N ILE A 39 -2.29 -1.00 9.61
CA ILE A 39 -1.66 -0.91 8.28
C ILE A 39 -1.74 -2.24 7.52
N SER A 40 -1.63 -3.39 8.21
CA SER A 40 -1.84 -4.70 7.57
C SER A 40 -3.26 -4.87 7.04
N SER A 41 -4.24 -4.35 7.77
CA SER A 41 -5.66 -4.43 7.38
C SER A 41 -5.94 -3.56 6.17
N ILE A 42 -5.38 -2.33 6.16
CA ILE A 42 -5.43 -1.46 4.99
C ILE A 42 -4.79 -2.15 3.78
N TYR A 43 -3.58 -2.70 3.94
CA TYR A 43 -2.89 -3.43 2.87
C TYR A 43 -3.74 -4.57 2.31
N ASN A 44 -4.37 -5.38 3.17
CA ASN A 44 -5.21 -6.50 2.74
C ASN A 44 -6.46 -6.03 1.98
N LEU A 45 -7.08 -4.91 2.38
CA LEU A 45 -8.21 -4.32 1.65
C LEU A 45 -7.78 -3.85 0.26
N LEU A 46 -6.63 -3.20 0.14
CA LEU A 46 -6.08 -2.78 -1.15
C LEU A 46 -5.74 -3.98 -2.04
N LEU A 47 -5.13 -5.02 -1.46
CA LEU A 47 -4.75 -6.23 -2.18
C LEU A 47 -5.96 -7.00 -2.73
N ALA A 48 -7.03 -7.12 -1.93
CA ALA A 48 -8.24 -7.84 -2.33
C ALA A 48 -8.83 -7.27 -3.64
N ASP A 49 -8.84 -5.94 -3.77
CA ASP A 49 -9.40 -5.27 -4.94
C ASP A 49 -8.39 -5.01 -6.06
N THR A 50 -7.08 -5.05 -5.77
CA THR A 50 -6.07 -5.08 -6.84
C THR A 50 -6.24 -6.33 -7.71
N ASN A 51 -6.55 -7.48 -7.10
CA ASN A 51 -6.72 -8.75 -7.81
C ASN A 51 -8.06 -8.84 -8.57
N SER A 52 -9.06 -8.03 -8.21
CA SER A 52 -10.39 -8.07 -8.81
C SER A 52 -10.60 -7.01 -9.89
N THR A 53 -9.65 -6.09 -10.09
CA THR A 53 -9.76 -5.00 -11.06
C THR A 53 -8.69 -5.04 -12.13
N PRO A 54 -9.02 -4.67 -13.40
CA PRO A 54 -8.04 -4.64 -14.48
C PRO A 54 -6.82 -3.79 -14.12
N SER A 55 -5.62 -4.27 -14.45
CA SER A 55 -4.35 -3.56 -14.20
C SER A 55 -4.24 -2.21 -14.93
N ASN A 56 -5.06 -2.00 -15.97
CA ASN A 56 -5.15 -0.76 -16.74
C ASN A 56 -6.13 0.28 -16.15
N THR A 57 -6.57 0.11 -14.89
CA THR A 57 -7.44 1.08 -14.19
C THR A 57 -6.85 1.60 -12.89
N GLN A 58 -7.16 2.86 -12.55
CA GLN A 58 -6.83 3.45 -11.25
C GLN A 58 -7.31 2.52 -10.11
N HIS A 59 -6.56 2.49 -9.01
CA HIS A 59 -6.95 1.66 -7.86
C HIS A 59 -8.33 2.09 -7.32
N PRO A 60 -9.29 1.16 -7.10
CA PRO A 60 -10.67 1.51 -6.69
C PRO A 60 -10.74 2.32 -5.39
N HIS A 61 -9.82 2.03 -4.47
CA HIS A 61 -9.74 2.70 -3.17
C HIS A 61 -8.99 4.04 -3.17
N PHE A 62 -8.50 4.52 -4.31
CA PHE A 62 -7.73 5.77 -4.34
C PHE A 62 -8.57 6.97 -3.87
N GLU A 63 -9.78 7.14 -4.40
CA GLU A 63 -10.61 8.32 -4.11
C GLU A 63 -11.05 8.38 -2.65
N VAL A 64 -11.45 7.25 -2.06
CA VAL A 64 -11.82 7.17 -0.65
C VAL A 64 -10.61 7.45 0.25
N MET A 65 -9.43 6.93 -0.09
CA MET A 65 -8.20 7.18 0.65
C MET A 65 -7.73 8.63 0.53
N GLN A 66 -7.91 9.27 -0.62
CA GLN A 66 -7.64 10.69 -0.81
C GLN A 66 -8.60 11.54 0.04
N THR A 67 -9.90 11.25 -0.01
CA THR A 67 -10.94 11.99 0.71
C THR A 67 -10.77 11.92 2.22
N LEU A 68 -10.34 10.77 2.74
CA LEU A 68 -10.10 10.55 4.18
C LEU A 68 -8.72 11.01 4.66
N ASN A 69 -7.94 11.70 3.82
CA ASN A 69 -6.54 12.04 4.07
C ASN A 69 -5.67 10.81 4.43
N GLY A 70 -6.09 9.64 3.94
CA GLY A 70 -5.47 8.35 4.22
C GLY A 70 -4.10 8.20 3.57
N ILE A 71 -3.92 8.73 2.36
CA ILE A 71 -2.62 8.75 1.68
C ILE A 71 -1.58 9.48 2.55
N GLN A 72 -1.91 10.67 3.05
CA GLN A 72 -0.98 11.44 3.89
C GLN A 72 -0.70 10.76 5.23
N LYS A 73 -1.69 10.09 5.82
CA LYS A 73 -1.50 9.33 7.07
C LYS A 73 -0.57 8.13 6.88
N ILE A 74 -0.73 7.40 5.78
CA ILE A 74 0.18 6.29 5.44
C ILE A 74 1.57 6.82 5.15
N TYR A 75 1.69 7.92 4.40
CA TYR A 75 2.97 8.56 4.12
C TYR A 75 3.69 9.02 5.40
N LYS A 76 2.96 9.65 6.34
CA LYS A 76 3.48 10.00 7.66
C LYS A 76 4.00 8.77 8.42
N LEU A 77 3.29 7.65 8.40
CA LEU A 77 3.74 6.41 9.04
C LEU A 77 5.00 5.82 8.37
N PHE A 78 5.09 5.91 7.04
CA PHE A 78 6.23 5.49 6.26
C PHE A 78 7.50 6.30 6.61
N CYS A 79 7.39 7.63 6.65
CA CYS A 79 8.50 8.53 6.97
C CYS A 79 8.86 8.59 8.46
N ASN A 80 8.04 8.02 9.35
CA ASN A 80 8.30 8.09 10.78
C ASN A 80 9.54 7.25 11.15
N GLU A 81 10.56 7.91 11.70
CA GLU A 81 11.81 7.29 12.14
C GLU A 81 11.61 6.20 13.20
N ARG A 82 10.59 6.35 14.05
CA ARG A 82 10.23 5.39 15.10
C ARG A 82 9.44 4.19 14.57
N SER A 83 9.04 4.22 13.30
CA SER A 83 8.27 3.13 12.69
C SER A 83 9.19 1.94 12.40
N ASN A 84 8.77 0.75 12.83
CA ASN A 84 9.50 -0.49 12.57
C ASN A 84 9.55 -0.81 11.06
N LYS A 85 10.44 -1.74 10.67
CA LYS A 85 10.58 -2.20 9.28
C LYS A 85 9.24 -2.64 8.67
N PHE A 86 8.48 -3.49 9.38
CA PHE A 86 7.22 -4.02 8.88
C PHE A 86 6.21 -2.93 8.50
N ASN A 87 6.05 -1.91 9.35
CA ASN A 87 5.12 -0.81 9.15
C ASN A 87 5.58 0.07 7.99
N LYS A 88 6.89 0.31 7.84
CA LYS A 88 7.45 1.03 6.70
C LYS A 88 7.22 0.28 5.40
N ASP A 89 7.54 -1.01 5.35
CA ASP A 89 7.35 -1.84 4.16
C ASP A 89 5.87 -1.89 3.76
N ARG A 90 4.97 -2.16 4.72
CA ARG A 90 3.53 -2.19 4.45
C ARG A 90 3.00 -0.83 4.01
N SER A 91 3.51 0.26 4.57
CA SER A 91 3.10 1.61 4.16
C SER A 91 3.55 1.92 2.74
N ALA A 92 4.80 1.63 2.38
CA ALA A 92 5.32 1.80 1.02
C ALA A 92 4.51 0.98 0.00
N LEU A 93 4.20 -0.28 0.33
CA LEU A 93 3.36 -1.14 -0.52
C LEU A 93 1.93 -0.59 -0.68
N CYS A 94 1.34 -0.02 0.38
CA CYS A 94 0.02 0.62 0.28
C CYS A 94 0.06 1.86 -0.63
N LEU A 95 1.06 2.72 -0.47
CA LEU A 95 1.24 3.91 -1.31
C LEU A 95 1.40 3.52 -2.78
N GLY A 96 2.30 2.57 -3.07
CA GLY A 96 2.52 2.10 -4.43
C GLY A 96 1.25 1.55 -5.10
N ARG A 97 0.47 0.73 -4.39
CA ARG A 97 -0.82 0.21 -4.90
C ARG A 97 -1.85 1.29 -5.16
N LEU A 98 -1.96 2.27 -4.25
CA LEU A 98 -2.92 3.37 -4.41
C LEU A 98 -2.62 4.20 -5.66
N PHE A 99 -1.34 4.46 -5.93
CA PHE A 99 -0.90 5.23 -7.09
C PHE A 99 -0.78 4.39 -8.38
N ARG A 100 -1.39 3.21 -8.46
CA ARG A 100 -1.54 2.48 -9.73
C ARG A 100 -2.21 3.39 -10.77
N LEU A 101 -1.57 3.57 -11.94
CA LEU A 101 -1.99 4.48 -13.01
C LEU A 101 -2.16 5.95 -12.62
N LYS A 102 -1.46 6.37 -11.57
CA LYS A 102 -1.26 7.77 -11.23
C LYS A 102 0.21 8.05 -11.00
N GLU A 103 0.60 9.29 -11.25
CA GLU A 103 1.91 9.75 -10.82
C GLU A 103 1.92 9.96 -9.31
N LEU A 104 2.94 9.37 -8.65
CA LEU A 104 3.25 9.67 -7.26
C LEU A 104 3.71 11.14 -7.16
N PRO A 105 3.22 11.92 -6.18
CA PRO A 105 3.70 13.27 -5.93
C PRO A 105 5.23 13.28 -5.76
N SER A 106 5.90 14.27 -6.34
CA SER A 106 7.36 14.38 -6.35
C SER A 106 7.99 14.24 -4.96
N GLU A 107 7.32 14.76 -3.93
CA GLU A 107 7.74 14.66 -2.52
C GLU A 107 7.76 13.21 -1.99
N MET A 108 6.84 12.34 -2.44
CA MET A 108 6.72 10.95 -1.99
C MET A 108 7.47 9.98 -2.91
N LYS A 109 7.58 10.35 -4.20
CA LYS A 109 7.98 9.47 -5.30
C LYS A 109 9.34 8.82 -5.06
N THR A 110 10.40 9.61 -4.91
CA THR A 110 11.77 9.09 -4.80
C THR A 110 11.91 8.15 -3.62
N ILE A 111 11.51 8.59 -2.42
CA ILE A 111 11.71 7.79 -1.21
C ILE A 111 10.86 6.51 -1.21
N THR A 112 9.65 6.55 -1.77
CA THR A 112 8.78 5.37 -1.86
C THR A 112 9.34 4.38 -2.88
N VAL A 113 9.74 4.86 -4.07
CA VAL A 113 10.31 4.02 -5.13
C VAL A 113 11.63 3.38 -4.70
N ASP A 114 12.51 4.13 -4.05
CA ASP A 114 13.78 3.58 -3.58
C ASP A 114 13.59 2.56 -2.45
N HIS A 115 12.63 2.79 -1.56
CA HIS A 115 12.26 1.78 -0.56
C HIS A 115 11.71 0.52 -1.24
N LEU A 116 10.80 0.64 -2.21
CA LEU A 116 10.27 -0.48 -2.99
C LEU A 116 11.38 -1.26 -3.70
N LYS A 117 12.37 -0.59 -4.31
CA LYS A 117 13.54 -1.27 -4.90
C LYS A 117 14.30 -2.09 -3.85
N SER A 118 14.51 -1.56 -2.66
CA SER A 118 15.20 -2.30 -1.58
C SER A 118 14.45 -3.58 -1.19
N LEU A 119 13.12 -3.59 -1.32
CA LEU A 119 12.28 -4.76 -1.04
C LEU A 119 12.42 -5.87 -2.09
N LEU A 120 13.06 -5.63 -3.25
CA LEU A 120 13.31 -6.69 -4.24
C LEU A 120 14.29 -7.75 -3.73
N SER A 121 15.09 -7.44 -2.71
CA SER A 121 16.00 -8.38 -2.06
C SER A 121 15.53 -8.81 -0.66
N ASP A 122 14.26 -8.54 -0.30
CA ASP A 122 13.71 -8.94 0.99
C ASP A 122 13.72 -10.47 1.16
N GLN A 123 13.80 -10.99 2.38
CA GLN A 123 13.75 -12.44 2.62
C GLN A 123 12.33 -13.00 2.42
N ASP A 124 11.30 -12.19 2.67
CA ASP A 124 9.90 -12.55 2.47
C ASP A 124 9.53 -12.48 0.98
N SER A 125 9.21 -13.63 0.38
CA SER A 125 8.85 -13.73 -1.04
C SER A 125 7.59 -12.98 -1.40
N GLN A 126 6.63 -12.83 -0.47
CA GLN A 126 5.41 -12.09 -0.71
C GLN A 126 5.68 -10.59 -0.79
N ILE A 127 6.63 -10.09 0.02
CA ILE A 127 7.06 -8.70 -0.02
C ILE A 127 7.82 -8.40 -1.31
N ARG A 128 8.75 -9.28 -1.71
CA ARG A 128 9.48 -9.15 -2.98
C ARG A 128 8.54 -9.07 -4.17
N GLU A 129 7.63 -10.03 -4.28
CA GLU A 129 6.68 -10.12 -5.39
C GLU A 129 5.73 -8.91 -5.44
N ALA A 130 5.19 -8.50 -4.28
CA ALA A 130 4.34 -7.32 -4.21
C ALA A 130 5.08 -6.05 -4.64
N SER A 131 6.35 -5.91 -4.24
CA SER A 131 7.16 -4.76 -4.63
C SER A 131 7.46 -4.74 -6.12
N TYR A 132 7.81 -5.91 -6.68
CA TYR A 132 8.05 -6.06 -8.12
C TYR A 132 6.85 -5.63 -8.95
N GLN A 133 5.65 -6.14 -8.61
CA GLN A 133 4.40 -5.78 -9.29
C GLN A 133 4.12 -4.27 -9.22
N ILE A 134 4.27 -3.67 -8.04
CA ILE A 134 4.06 -2.23 -7.86
C ILE A 134 5.04 -1.40 -8.71
N LEU A 135 6.31 -1.80 -8.76
CA LEU A 135 7.30 -1.10 -9.58
C LEU A 135 6.98 -1.22 -11.07
N GLN A 136 6.48 -2.38 -11.53
CA GLN A 136 6.00 -2.53 -12.90
C GLN A 136 4.83 -1.59 -13.20
N ASP A 137 3.84 -1.50 -12.30
CA ASP A 137 2.71 -0.58 -12.42
C ASP A 137 3.20 0.87 -12.51
N ILE A 138 4.13 1.28 -11.65
CA ILE A 138 4.69 2.64 -11.67
C ILE A 138 5.42 2.93 -12.99
N VAL A 139 6.23 2.00 -13.51
CA VAL A 139 6.96 2.18 -14.77
C VAL A 139 6.01 2.26 -15.97
N GLN A 140 4.92 1.48 -15.95
CA GLN A 140 3.87 1.57 -16.98
C GLN A 140 3.22 2.96 -16.99
N ASN A 141 3.02 3.58 -15.82
CA ASN A 141 2.50 4.95 -15.73
C ASN A 141 3.45 5.99 -16.34
N GLU A 142 4.76 5.76 -16.24
CA GLU A 142 5.80 6.73 -16.64
C GLU A 142 6.16 6.70 -18.13
N CYS A 143 5.58 5.79 -18.93
CA CYS A 143 5.89 5.67 -20.36
C CYS A 143 7.39 5.68 -20.71
N ASN A 144 8.25 5.01 -19.92
CA ASN A 144 9.68 4.85 -20.24
C ASN A 144 10.19 3.42 -20.00
N LEU A 145 9.78 2.51 -20.88
CA LEU A 145 10.20 1.09 -20.93
C LEU A 145 11.70 0.86 -21.22
N LYS A 146 12.51 1.88 -21.51
CA LYS A 146 13.88 1.68 -22.03
C LYS A 146 15.03 1.92 -21.05
N VAL A 147 14.81 2.57 -19.90
CA VAL A 147 15.92 2.90 -18.98
C VAL A 147 16.03 1.93 -17.79
N TRP A 148 14.91 1.36 -17.35
CA TRP A 148 14.84 0.61 -16.10
C TRP A 148 15.36 -0.84 -16.14
N MET A 149 15.39 -1.46 -17.32
CA MET A 149 15.88 -2.86 -17.45
C MET A 149 17.41 -2.99 -17.36
N LEU A 150 18.18 -1.89 -17.32
CA LEU A 150 19.64 -1.91 -17.32
C LEU A 150 20.27 -1.70 -15.93
N SER A 151 19.49 -1.70 -14.84
CA SER A 151 20.02 -1.45 -13.49
C SER A 151 19.54 -2.46 -12.45
N ILE A 152 19.21 -3.69 -12.88
CA ILE A 152 19.08 -4.85 -12.00
C ILE A 152 20.32 -5.73 -12.18
#